data_AF-A0A7K3L5H2-F1
#
_entry.id   AF-A0A7K3L5H2-F1
#
_cell.length_a   1.000
_cell.length_b   1.000
_cell.length_c   1.000
_cell.angle_alpha   90.00
_cell.angle_beta   90.00
_cell.angle_gamma   90.00
#
_symmetry.space_group_name_H-M   'P 1'
#
loop_
_entity.id
_entity.type
_entity.pdbx_description
1 polymer ?
#
loop_
_entity_poly.entity_id
_entity_poly.type
_entity_poly.pdbx_seq_one_letter_code
_entity_poly.pdbx_strand_id
1 'polypeptide(L)'
;MAMGTAGEAVAEGRDRAAEAAAALAEAAAEGAQNATEAVREKSRRLMLEHYRPVFPADYLAPDYDLPKMIIVVDEDTRKGVEVCEGAIGWFSDDDDLEVLHLYESAIEMSGLTFFPRPVCDSAYFVDPFDDGRYLNLAKFFEILHQDQVTELRSIAHALGARECRLESYSKTVERKARGLTARAEATKKKGKRRRKELGRAYRRRAAESWRGSWSKARS
;
A
#
# COMPACT_ATOMS: atom_id res chain seq x y z
N MET A 1 19.51 2.52 -5.83
CA MET A 1 18.21 3.22 -5.93
C MET A 1 17.37 2.53 -6.98
N ALA A 2 16.31 1.84 -6.57
CA ALA A 2 15.27 1.34 -7.45
C ALA A 2 13.95 1.90 -6.93
N MET A 3 13.56 3.06 -7.46
CA MET A 3 12.19 3.57 -7.37
C MET A 3 11.30 2.64 -8.20
N GLY A 4 10.68 1.65 -7.57
CA GLY A 4 9.85 0.66 -8.28
C GLY A 4 8.59 0.20 -7.54
N THR A 5 8.52 0.36 -6.23
CA THR A 5 7.44 -0.22 -5.40
C THR A 5 6.20 0.67 -5.29
N ALA A 6 6.36 1.99 -5.39
CA ALA A 6 5.23 2.93 -5.36
C ALA A 6 4.29 2.74 -6.58
N GLY A 7 4.84 2.46 -7.76
CA GLY A 7 4.04 2.32 -8.99
C GLY A 7 3.15 1.06 -9.01
N GLU A 8 3.63 -0.05 -8.44
CA GLU A 8 2.91 -1.33 -8.41
C GLU A 8 1.82 -1.35 -7.32
N ALA A 9 2.09 -0.77 -6.14
CA ALA A 9 1.08 -0.61 -5.10
C ALA A 9 -0.03 0.38 -5.51
N VAL A 10 0.32 1.46 -6.23
CA VAL A 10 -0.64 2.40 -6.82
C VAL A 10 -1.47 1.74 -7.92
N ALA A 11 -0.88 0.83 -8.72
CA ALA A 11 -1.61 0.08 -9.75
C ALA A 11 -2.60 -0.93 -9.14
N GLU A 12 -2.18 -1.70 -8.14
CA GLU A 12 -3.06 -2.67 -7.46
C GLU A 12 -4.19 -1.98 -6.66
N GLY A 13 -3.93 -0.80 -6.10
CA GLY A 13 -4.95 0.04 -5.47
C GLY A 13 -5.98 0.58 -6.47
N ARG A 14 -5.54 0.97 -7.68
CA ARG A 14 -6.43 1.40 -8.77
C ARG A 14 -7.34 0.26 -9.25
N ASP A 15 -6.82 -0.97 -9.32
CA ASP A 15 -7.60 -2.13 -9.75
C ASP A 15 -8.71 -2.49 -8.74
N ARG A 16 -8.43 -2.42 -7.43
CA ARG A 16 -9.46 -2.66 -6.38
C ARG A 16 -10.47 -1.52 -6.28
N ALA A 17 -10.04 -0.28 -6.45
CA ALA A 17 -10.94 0.88 -6.54
C ALA A 17 -11.84 0.78 -7.79
N ALA A 18 -11.32 0.30 -8.92
CA ALA A 18 -12.09 0.07 -10.14
C ALA A 18 -13.11 -1.08 -9.99
N GLU A 19 -12.75 -2.16 -9.30
CA GLU A 19 -13.69 -3.24 -8.96
C GLU A 19 -14.81 -2.75 -8.04
N ALA A 20 -14.51 -1.91 -7.06
CA ALA A 20 -15.50 -1.28 -6.18
C ALA A 20 -16.44 -0.32 -6.95
N ALA A 21 -15.90 0.45 -7.90
CA ALA A 21 -16.68 1.33 -8.78
C ALA A 21 -17.59 0.54 -9.73
N ALA A 22 -17.12 -0.60 -10.26
CA ALA A 22 -17.92 -1.48 -11.13
C ALA A 22 -19.11 -2.11 -10.38
N ALA A 23 -18.91 -2.55 -9.13
CA ALA A 23 -19.98 -3.07 -8.29
C ALA A 23 -21.05 -2.00 -7.97
N LEU A 24 -20.65 -0.73 -7.87
CA LEU A 24 -21.55 0.41 -7.66
C LEU A 24 -22.45 0.66 -8.88
N ALA A 25 -21.90 0.55 -10.08
CA ALA A 25 -22.62 0.77 -11.34
C ALA A 25 -23.69 -0.31 -11.58
N GLU A 26 -23.42 -1.56 -11.21
CA GLU A 26 -24.36 -2.68 -11.36
C GLU A 26 -25.56 -2.54 -10.44
N ALA A 27 -25.35 -2.17 -9.18
CA ALA A 27 -26.42 -1.96 -8.22
C ALA A 27 -27.26 -0.69 -8.47
N ALA A 28 -26.65 0.36 -9.05
CA ALA A 28 -27.38 1.55 -9.48
C ALA A 28 -28.36 1.23 -10.63
N ALA A 29 -28.04 0.24 -11.47
CA ALA A 29 -28.92 -0.21 -12.55
C ALA A 29 -30.18 -0.96 -12.04
N GLU A 30 -30.17 -1.47 -10.81
CA GLU A 30 -31.30 -2.25 -10.24
C GLU A 30 -32.36 -1.38 -9.51
N GLY A 31 -32.17 -0.06 -9.40
CA GLY A 31 -33.26 0.89 -9.14
C GLY A 31 -33.95 0.86 -7.76
N ALA A 32 -33.37 0.20 -6.75
CA ALA A 32 -33.91 0.20 -5.39
C ALA A 32 -33.19 1.24 -4.51
N GLN A 33 -33.86 2.34 -4.12
CA GLN A 33 -33.26 3.44 -3.35
C GLN A 33 -32.57 2.98 -2.05
N ASN A 34 -33.21 2.10 -1.27
CA ASN A 34 -32.60 1.52 -0.06
C ASN A 34 -31.43 0.57 -0.38
N ALA A 35 -31.45 -0.09 -1.54
CA ALA A 35 -30.32 -0.87 -2.02
C ALA A 35 -29.17 0.04 -2.48
N THR A 36 -29.47 1.22 -3.04
CA THR A 36 -28.45 2.18 -3.48
C THR A 36 -27.69 2.80 -2.30
N GLU A 37 -28.37 3.10 -1.19
CA GLU A 37 -27.71 3.55 0.05
C GLU A 37 -26.88 2.44 0.69
N ALA A 38 -27.43 1.22 0.79
CA ALA A 38 -26.71 0.07 1.33
C ALA A 38 -25.46 -0.27 0.49
N VAL A 39 -25.53 -0.10 -0.82
CA VAL A 39 -24.40 -0.30 -1.74
C VAL A 39 -23.36 0.80 -1.58
N ARG A 40 -23.78 2.07 -1.45
CA ARG A 40 -22.88 3.19 -1.17
C ARG A 40 -22.15 3.01 0.15
N GLU A 41 -22.85 2.66 1.21
CA GLU A 41 -22.25 2.43 2.52
C GLU A 41 -21.28 1.25 2.50
N LYS A 42 -21.65 0.16 1.81
CA LYS A 42 -20.75 -0.97 1.60
C LYS A 42 -19.50 -0.58 0.81
N SER A 43 -19.66 0.23 -0.24
CA SER A 43 -18.53 0.73 -1.03
C SER A 43 -17.62 1.63 -0.19
N ARG A 44 -18.20 2.57 0.56
CA ARG A 44 -17.47 3.44 1.48
C ARG A 44 -16.69 2.64 2.51
N ARG A 45 -17.28 1.60 3.09
CA ARG A 45 -16.58 0.71 4.03
C ARG A 45 -15.39 0.01 3.38
N LEU A 46 -15.55 -0.52 2.17
CA LEU A 46 -14.44 -1.15 1.44
C LEU A 46 -13.33 -0.14 1.12
N MET A 47 -13.69 1.10 0.79
CA MET A 47 -12.72 2.18 0.59
C MET A 47 -11.99 2.52 1.89
N LEU A 48 -12.69 2.61 3.03
CA LEU A 48 -12.06 2.82 4.34
C LEU A 48 -11.10 1.68 4.70
N GLU A 49 -11.51 0.43 4.49
CA GLU A 49 -10.65 -0.76 4.69
C GLU A 49 -9.42 -0.74 3.77
N HIS A 50 -9.57 -0.25 2.54
CA HIS A 50 -8.47 -0.21 1.57
C HIS A 50 -7.50 0.94 1.82
N TYR A 51 -8.01 2.15 2.02
CA TYR A 51 -7.21 3.35 2.17
C TYR A 51 -6.69 3.52 3.60
N ARG A 52 -7.33 2.95 4.62
CA ARG A 52 -6.91 3.06 6.03
C ARG A 52 -6.55 4.50 6.44
N PRO A 53 -7.40 5.50 6.17
CA PRO A 53 -7.13 6.89 6.55
C PRO A 53 -7.06 7.03 8.07
N VAL A 54 -6.21 7.93 8.55
CA VAL A 54 -6.12 8.30 9.96
C VAL A 54 -6.73 9.68 10.13
N PHE A 55 -7.72 9.81 11.01
CA PHE A 55 -8.39 11.07 11.27
C PHE A 55 -7.86 11.73 12.56
N PRO A 56 -7.90 13.07 12.67
CA PRO A 56 -7.46 13.78 13.87
C PRO A 56 -8.12 13.27 15.16
N ALA A 57 -9.41 12.94 15.12
CA ALA A 57 -10.15 12.48 16.29
C ALA A 57 -9.61 11.15 16.85
N ASP A 58 -9.26 10.22 15.96
CA ASP A 58 -8.69 8.93 16.34
C ASP A 58 -7.24 9.09 16.80
N TYR A 59 -6.47 9.92 16.08
CA TYR A 59 -5.06 10.17 16.39
C TYR A 59 -4.85 10.84 17.75
N LEU A 60 -5.72 11.78 18.12
CA LEU A 60 -5.64 12.50 19.39
C LEU A 60 -6.27 11.73 20.56
N ALA A 61 -6.71 10.49 20.35
CA ALA A 61 -7.26 9.68 21.42
C ALA A 61 -6.18 9.36 22.46
N PRO A 62 -6.50 9.37 23.77
CA PRO A 62 -5.51 9.13 24.84
C PRO A 62 -4.85 7.74 24.79
N ASP A 63 -5.50 6.77 24.15
CA ASP A 63 -5.08 5.38 23.98
C ASP A 63 -4.54 5.09 22.57
N TYR A 64 -4.32 6.11 21.76
CA TYR A 64 -3.75 5.95 20.42
C TYR A 64 -2.31 5.43 20.50
N ASP A 65 -2.05 4.29 19.85
CA ASP A 65 -0.72 3.70 19.75
C ASP A 65 0.00 4.23 18.51
N LEU A 66 1.15 4.88 18.71
CA LEU A 66 1.94 5.45 17.63
C LEU A 66 2.83 4.36 16.99
N PRO A 67 2.81 4.21 15.66
CA PRO A 67 3.67 3.23 15.02
C PRO A 67 5.13 3.67 15.10
N LYS A 68 6.02 2.69 15.16
CA LYS A 68 7.48 2.94 15.22
C LYS A 68 8.04 3.62 13.99
N MET A 69 7.34 3.56 12.86
CA MET A 69 7.75 4.12 11.58
C MET A 69 6.74 5.14 11.08
N ILE A 70 7.25 6.32 10.73
CA ILE A 70 6.49 7.37 10.09
C ILE A 70 7.18 7.78 8.79
N ILE A 71 6.40 7.92 7.73
CA ILE A 71 6.86 8.55 6.49
C ILE A 71 6.14 9.89 6.37
N VAL A 72 6.91 10.97 6.27
CA VAL A 72 6.32 12.29 5.96
C VAL A 72 6.03 12.33 4.47
N VAL A 73 4.80 12.68 4.11
CA VAL A 73 4.32 12.67 2.72
C VAL A 73 3.63 13.98 2.35
N ASP A 74 3.56 14.23 1.04
CA ASP A 74 2.85 15.37 0.49
C ASP A 74 1.33 15.21 0.63
N GLU A 75 0.63 16.32 0.94
CA GLU A 75 -0.82 16.37 1.15
C GLU A 75 -1.61 15.96 -0.11
N ASP A 76 -1.07 16.20 -1.31
CA ASP A 76 -1.77 15.91 -2.55
C ASP A 76 -1.79 14.40 -2.90
N THR A 77 -1.06 13.55 -2.15
CA THR A 77 -0.88 12.11 -2.46
C THR A 77 -2.21 11.36 -2.61
N ARG A 78 -3.24 11.73 -1.84
CA ARG A 78 -4.57 11.08 -1.88
C ARG A 78 -5.72 12.06 -2.06
N LYS A 79 -5.44 13.21 -2.65
CA LYS A 79 -6.45 14.22 -2.94
C LYS A 79 -7.52 13.68 -3.90
N GLY A 80 -8.78 14.02 -3.63
CA GLY A 80 -9.92 13.56 -4.42
C GLY A 80 -10.41 12.15 -4.09
N VAL A 81 -9.84 11.50 -3.07
CA VAL A 81 -10.41 10.28 -2.48
C VAL A 81 -11.36 10.68 -1.36
N GLU A 82 -12.67 10.52 -1.57
CA GLU A 82 -13.74 10.95 -0.64
C GLU A 82 -13.51 10.45 0.79
N VAL A 83 -13.11 9.19 0.96
CA VAL A 83 -12.89 8.60 2.30
C VAL A 83 -11.65 9.13 3.02
N CYS A 84 -10.75 9.82 2.33
CA CYS A 84 -9.54 10.41 2.90
C CYS A 84 -9.72 11.90 3.23
N GLU A 85 -10.87 12.49 2.93
CA GLU A 85 -11.12 13.91 3.23
C GLU A 85 -11.06 14.17 4.74
N GLY A 86 -10.24 15.13 5.15
CA GLY A 86 -10.01 15.45 6.57
C GLY A 86 -9.10 14.47 7.32
N ALA A 87 -8.51 13.48 6.63
CA ALA A 87 -7.48 12.63 7.20
C ALA A 87 -6.15 13.39 7.35
N ILE A 88 -5.36 13.00 8.34
CA ILE A 88 -4.00 13.52 8.59
C ILE A 88 -2.92 12.64 7.97
N GLY A 89 -3.33 11.50 7.42
CA GLY A 89 -2.44 10.47 6.91
C GLY A 89 -3.17 9.16 6.64
N TRP A 90 -2.40 8.09 6.47
CA TRP A 90 -2.93 6.73 6.37
C TRP A 90 -1.94 5.69 6.87
N PHE A 91 -2.43 4.49 7.16
CA PHE A 91 -1.60 3.34 7.49
C PHE A 91 -1.29 2.46 6.28
N SER A 92 -0.08 1.91 6.24
CA SER A 92 0.28 0.76 5.41
C SER A 92 1.02 -0.30 6.21
N ASP A 93 0.95 -1.54 5.74
CA ASP A 93 1.73 -2.64 6.29
C ASP A 93 2.88 -2.98 5.33
N ASP A 94 4.12 -2.89 5.82
CA ASP A 94 5.33 -3.29 5.09
C ASP A 94 6.07 -4.39 5.88
N ASP A 95 5.98 -5.64 5.44
CA ASP A 95 6.66 -6.80 6.07
C ASP A 95 6.50 -6.87 7.61
N ASP A 96 5.24 -6.85 8.08
CA ASP A 96 4.84 -6.87 9.50
C ASP A 96 5.18 -5.59 10.29
N LEU A 97 5.66 -4.53 9.62
CA LEU A 97 5.82 -3.20 10.19
C LEU A 97 4.66 -2.30 9.77
N GLU A 98 3.91 -1.79 10.73
CA GLU A 98 2.92 -0.76 10.49
C GLU A 98 3.62 0.59 10.30
N VAL A 99 3.26 1.29 9.23
CA VAL A 99 3.83 2.58 8.83
C VAL A 99 2.71 3.59 8.74
N LEU A 100 2.85 4.70 9.47
CA LEU A 100 1.99 5.87 9.30
C LEU A 100 2.60 6.80 8.27
N HIS A 101 1.88 7.01 7.17
CA HIS A 101 2.17 8.06 6.21
C HIS A 101 1.48 9.32 6.68
N LEU A 102 2.23 10.25 7.27
CA LEU A 102 1.75 11.49 7.87
C LEU A 102 1.91 12.64 6.88
N TYR A 103 0.84 13.38 6.61
CA TYR A 103 0.93 14.58 5.76
C TYR A 103 1.81 15.65 6.42
N GLU A 104 2.62 16.33 5.62
CA GLU A 104 3.51 17.39 6.10
C GLU A 104 2.74 18.50 6.85
N SER A 105 1.54 18.86 6.38
CA SER A 105 0.67 19.84 7.02
C SER A 105 0.13 19.41 8.39
N ALA A 106 0.12 18.11 8.68
CA ALA A 106 -0.33 17.56 9.95
C ALA A 106 0.78 17.44 11.01
N ILE A 107 2.05 17.73 10.66
CA ILE A 107 3.19 17.60 11.57
C ILE A 107 3.01 18.46 12.82
N GLU A 108 2.63 19.72 12.68
CA GLU A 108 2.47 20.62 13.83
C GLU A 108 1.37 20.14 14.78
N MET A 109 0.26 19.62 14.23
CA MET A 109 -0.86 19.09 15.00
C MET A 109 -0.50 17.78 15.71
N SER A 110 0.37 16.97 15.09
CA SER A 110 0.76 15.64 15.61
C SER A 110 1.44 15.71 16.99
N GLY A 111 2.08 16.84 17.33
CA GLY A 111 2.87 16.97 18.56
C GLY A 111 4.17 16.16 18.55
N LEU A 112 4.51 15.50 17.44
CA LEU A 112 5.72 14.70 17.30
C LEU A 112 6.94 15.57 17.03
N THR A 113 8.09 15.14 17.55
CA THR A 113 9.36 15.81 17.30
C THR A 113 10.18 15.02 16.28
N PHE A 114 10.51 15.63 15.15
CA PHE A 114 11.35 15.02 14.13
C PHE A 114 12.78 15.56 14.19
N PHE A 115 13.77 14.67 14.08
CA PHE A 115 15.18 15.04 14.08
C PHE A 115 15.98 14.38 12.94
N PRO A 116 16.70 15.17 12.12
CA PRO A 116 16.59 16.63 11.99
C PRO A 116 15.19 17.05 11.51
N ARG A 117 14.99 18.36 11.27
CA ARG A 117 13.72 18.92 10.78
C ARG A 117 13.08 18.01 9.70
N PRO A 118 11.76 17.77 9.76
CA PRO A 118 11.12 16.83 8.86
C PRO A 118 11.22 17.31 7.41
N VAL A 119 11.32 16.34 6.50
CA VAL A 119 11.42 16.55 5.05
C VAL A 119 10.42 15.60 4.41
N CYS A 120 9.65 16.10 3.44
CA CYS A 120 8.75 15.28 2.66
C CYS A 120 9.47 14.09 1.99
N ASP A 121 8.74 12.99 1.80
CA ASP A 121 9.21 11.71 1.27
C ASP A 121 10.36 11.06 2.04
N SER A 122 10.47 11.36 3.34
CA SER A 122 11.50 10.78 4.21
C SER A 122 10.90 9.86 5.27
N ALA A 123 11.60 8.74 5.52
CA ALA A 123 11.25 7.78 6.56
C ALA A 123 11.93 8.12 7.89
N TYR A 124 11.16 8.03 8.95
CA TYR A 124 11.59 8.29 10.31
C TYR A 124 11.22 7.13 11.22
N PHE A 125 12.15 6.78 12.11
CA PHE A 125 11.94 5.72 13.09
C PHE A 125 11.98 6.30 14.51
N VAL A 126 11.14 5.78 15.38
CA VAL A 126 11.05 6.22 16.78
C VAL A 126 12.41 6.11 17.48
N ASP A 127 12.73 7.11 18.30
CA ASP A 127 13.92 7.11 19.15
C ASP A 127 13.73 6.10 20.28
N PRO A 128 14.64 5.13 20.48
CA PRO A 128 14.54 4.16 21.58
C PRO A 128 14.48 4.76 22.99
N PHE A 129 14.83 6.05 23.14
CA PHE A 129 14.85 6.74 24.42
C PHE A 129 13.71 7.75 24.61
N ASP A 130 12.94 8.04 23.54
CA ASP A 130 11.86 9.03 23.56
C ASP A 130 10.81 8.67 22.50
N ASP A 131 9.68 8.11 22.95
CA ASP A 131 8.60 7.65 22.08
C ASP A 131 7.91 8.81 21.31
N GLY A 132 8.11 10.07 21.73
CA GLY A 132 7.63 11.26 21.02
C GLY A 132 8.58 11.78 19.95
N ARG A 133 9.77 11.17 19.81
CA ARG A 133 10.84 11.63 18.92
C ARG A 133 11.10 10.63 17.79
N TYR A 134 11.24 11.16 16.59
CA TYR A 134 11.40 10.40 15.36
C TYR A 134 12.68 10.81 14.63
N LEU A 135 13.56 9.84 14.37
CA LEU A 135 14.88 10.02 13.77
C LEU A 135 14.83 9.71 12.28
N ASN A 136 15.33 10.63 11.45
CA ASN A 136 15.42 10.39 10.00
C ASN A 136 16.38 9.22 9.72
N LEU A 137 15.87 8.17 9.10
CA LEU A 137 16.64 6.94 8.86
C LEU A 137 17.80 7.16 7.90
N ALA A 138 17.59 7.92 6.82
CA ALA A 138 18.66 8.18 5.85
C ALA A 138 19.83 8.90 6.52
N LYS A 139 19.54 9.93 7.33
CA LYS A 139 20.57 10.65 8.10
C LYS A 139 21.23 9.81 9.17
N PHE A 140 20.46 8.97 9.86
CA PHE A 140 21.02 8.04 10.83
C PHE A 140 22.04 7.08 10.18
N PHE A 141 21.69 6.46 9.05
CA PHE A 141 22.61 5.57 8.34
C PHE A 141 23.81 6.30 7.73
N GLU A 142 23.63 7.53 7.24
CA GLU A 142 24.74 8.37 6.77
C GLU A 142 25.78 8.60 7.88
N ILE A 143 25.33 8.98 9.08
CA ILE A 143 26.21 9.23 10.24
C ILE A 143 26.90 7.94 10.67
N LEU A 144 26.15 6.84 10.84
CA LEU A 144 26.74 5.55 11.20
C LEU A 144 27.81 5.09 10.21
N HIS A 145 27.59 5.31 8.91
CA HIS A 145 28.57 4.96 7.90
C HIS A 145 29.83 5.83 8.00
N GLN A 146 29.67 7.13 8.23
CA GLN A 146 30.79 8.05 8.44
C GLN A 146 31.62 7.70 9.68
N ASP A 147 30.96 7.35 10.78
CA ASP A 147 31.63 6.93 12.02
C ASP A 147 32.43 5.65 11.79
N GLN A 148 31.84 4.64 11.16
CA GLN A 148 32.54 3.39 10.80
C GLN A 148 33.78 3.65 9.95
N VAL A 149 33.66 4.48 8.91
CA VAL A 149 34.79 4.84 8.04
C VAL A 149 35.89 5.57 8.83
N THR A 150 35.49 6.44 9.75
CA THR A 150 36.41 7.25 10.56
C THR A 150 37.15 6.39 11.57
N GLU A 151 36.47 5.47 12.25
CA GLU A 151 37.07 4.50 13.17
C GLU A 151 38.08 3.60 12.45
N LEU A 152 37.71 3.04 11.30
CA LEU A 152 38.62 2.17 10.54
C LEU A 152 39.88 2.91 10.09
N ARG A 153 39.75 4.17 9.68
CA ARG A 153 40.91 5.01 9.34
C ARG A 153 41.78 5.31 10.57
N SER A 154 41.16 5.58 11.72
CA SER A 154 41.88 5.79 12.99
C SER A 154 42.70 4.57 13.38
N ILE A 155 42.12 3.37 13.30
CA ILE A 155 42.80 2.10 13.56
C ILE A 155 43.96 1.89 12.58
N ALA A 156 43.74 2.09 11.27
CA ALA A 156 44.80 1.94 10.27
C ALA A 156 46.00 2.87 10.56
N HIS A 157 45.72 4.13 10.92
CA HIS A 157 46.76 5.09 11.29
C HIS A 157 47.47 4.67 12.59
N ALA A 158 46.75 4.18 13.60
CA ALA A 158 47.33 3.67 14.84
C ALA A 158 48.25 2.45 14.61
N LEU A 159 48.00 1.66 13.56
CA LEU A 159 48.87 0.56 13.11
C LEU A 159 50.07 1.02 12.26
N GLY A 160 50.22 2.33 12.03
CA GLY A 160 51.34 2.92 11.29
C GLY A 160 51.11 3.08 9.78
N ALA A 161 49.89 2.85 9.29
CA ALA A 161 49.57 3.08 7.87
C ALA A 161 49.59 4.58 7.56
N ARG A 162 50.30 4.97 6.48
CA ARG A 162 50.31 6.35 5.96
C ARG A 162 49.13 6.66 5.05
N GLU A 163 48.61 5.64 4.38
CA GLU A 163 47.45 5.73 3.49
C GLU A 163 46.57 4.49 3.67
N CYS A 164 45.25 4.68 3.61
CA CYS A 164 44.26 3.62 3.75
C CYS A 164 43.10 3.88 2.78
N ARG A 165 42.76 2.86 1.97
CA ARG A 165 41.62 2.88 1.04
C ARG A 165 40.56 1.90 1.55
N LEU A 166 39.34 2.41 1.73
CA LEU A 166 38.20 1.63 2.17
C LEU A 166 37.23 1.43 1.01
N GLU A 167 36.76 0.19 0.84
CA GLU A 167 35.79 -0.17 -0.20
C GLU A 167 34.57 -0.80 0.47
N SER A 168 33.40 -0.24 0.18
CA SER A 168 32.11 -0.69 0.73
C SER A 168 31.36 -1.48 -0.33
N TYR A 169 30.81 -2.63 0.06
CA TYR A 169 29.92 -3.44 -0.79
C TYR A 169 28.60 -3.66 -0.08
N SER A 170 27.50 -3.22 -0.69
CA SER A 170 26.16 -3.60 -0.25
C SER A 170 25.71 -4.84 -1.02
N LYS A 171 25.13 -5.80 -0.30
CA LYS A 171 24.38 -6.90 -0.93
C LYS A 171 22.91 -6.62 -0.74
N THR A 172 22.19 -6.42 -1.84
CA THR A 172 20.73 -6.45 -1.82
C THR A 172 20.31 -7.88 -1.51
N VAL A 173 19.75 -8.12 -0.34
CA VAL A 173 19.09 -9.40 -0.05
C VAL A 173 17.72 -9.34 -0.73
N GLU A 174 17.66 -9.77 -1.99
CA GLU A 174 16.37 -9.95 -2.66
C GLU A 174 15.61 -11.11 -2.00
N ARG A 175 14.63 -10.80 -1.16
CA ARG A 175 13.64 -11.79 -0.72
C ARG A 175 12.75 -12.11 -1.92
N LYS A 176 12.97 -13.26 -2.56
CA LYS A 176 12.06 -13.78 -3.58
C LYS A 176 10.65 -13.89 -2.98
N ALA A 177 9.72 -13.10 -3.49
CA ALA A 177 8.29 -13.23 -3.26
C ALA A 177 7.79 -14.58 -3.81
N ARG A 178 8.04 -15.66 -3.07
CA ARG A 178 7.64 -17.03 -3.44
C ARG A 178 6.13 -17.28 -3.35
N GLY A 179 5.32 -16.30 -2.93
CA GLY A 179 3.87 -16.44 -2.76
C GLY A 179 2.99 -15.89 -3.90
N LEU A 180 3.46 -14.90 -4.66
CA LEU A 180 2.61 -14.18 -5.62
C LEU A 180 2.49 -14.88 -6.99
N THR A 181 3.57 -15.50 -7.47
CA THR A 181 3.58 -16.19 -8.78
C THR A 181 2.70 -17.45 -8.77
N ALA A 182 2.70 -18.21 -7.69
CA ALA A 182 1.85 -19.40 -7.54
C ALA A 182 0.35 -19.05 -7.50
N ARG A 183 -0.03 -17.92 -6.88
CA ARG A 183 -1.41 -17.45 -6.82
C ARG A 183 -1.90 -16.91 -8.17
N ALA A 184 -1.05 -16.20 -8.90
CA ALA A 184 -1.35 -15.67 -10.24
C ALA A 184 -1.53 -16.78 -11.30
N GLU A 185 -0.74 -17.86 -11.22
CA GLU A 185 -0.93 -19.01 -12.12
C GLU A 185 -2.20 -19.81 -11.79
N ALA A 186 -2.52 -19.95 -10.50
CA ALA A 186 -3.74 -20.64 -10.06
C ALA A 186 -5.02 -19.91 -10.51
N THR A 187 -5.05 -18.57 -10.42
CA THR A 187 -6.20 -17.75 -10.88
C THR A 187 -6.35 -17.76 -12.40
N LYS A 188 -5.24 -17.67 -13.17
CA LYS A 188 -5.29 -17.83 -14.64
C LYS A 188 -5.84 -19.19 -15.06
N LYS A 189 -5.45 -20.27 -14.38
CA LYS A 189 -5.91 -21.64 -14.68
C LYS A 189 -7.40 -21.81 -14.36
N LYS A 190 -7.88 -21.22 -13.26
CA LYS A 190 -9.30 -21.24 -12.84
C LYS A 190 -10.19 -20.43 -13.79
N GLY A 191 -9.74 -19.26 -14.24
CA GLY A 191 -10.44 -18.42 -15.23
C GLY A 191 -10.58 -19.09 -16.60
N LYS A 192 -9.50 -19.74 -17.09
CA LYS A 192 -9.52 -20.46 -18.38
C LYS A 192 -10.48 -21.66 -18.36
N ARG A 193 -10.64 -22.31 -17.20
CA ARG A 193 -11.57 -23.44 -17.01
C ARG A 193 -13.03 -22.98 -17.00
N ARG A 194 -13.38 -21.93 -16.23
CA ARG A 194 -14.73 -21.33 -16.22
C ARG A 194 -15.16 -20.83 -17.60
N ARG A 195 -14.26 -20.20 -18.36
CA ARG A 195 -14.57 -19.70 -19.72
C ARG A 195 -14.88 -20.84 -20.71
N LYS A 196 -14.20 -21.99 -20.58
CA LYS A 196 -14.50 -23.20 -21.37
C LYS A 196 -15.85 -23.81 -20.99
N GLU A 197 -16.20 -23.83 -19.71
CA GLU A 197 -17.48 -24.36 -19.22
C GLU A 197 -18.66 -23.49 -19.67
N LEU A 198 -18.55 -22.17 -19.55
CA LEU A 198 -19.56 -21.23 -20.03
C LEU A 198 -19.77 -21.34 -21.55
N GLY A 199 -18.69 -21.47 -22.33
CA GLY A 199 -18.79 -21.68 -23.77
C GLY A 199 -19.40 -23.03 -24.18
N ARG A 200 -19.29 -24.07 -23.33
CA ARG A 200 -19.98 -25.37 -23.55
C ARG A 200 -21.47 -25.26 -23.18
N ALA A 201 -21.80 -24.58 -22.08
CA ALA A 201 -23.17 -24.35 -21.64
C ALA A 201 -23.97 -23.51 -22.65
N TYR A 202 -23.36 -22.44 -23.19
CA TYR A 202 -23.96 -21.59 -24.22
C TYR A 202 -24.32 -22.40 -25.49
N ARG A 203 -23.40 -23.23 -25.98
CA ARG A 203 -23.64 -24.08 -27.16
C ARG A 203 -24.74 -25.12 -26.94
N ARG A 204 -24.89 -25.67 -25.73
CA ARG A 204 -25.99 -26.59 -25.40
C ARG A 204 -27.34 -25.89 -25.42
N ARG A 205 -27.44 -24.72 -24.76
CA ARG A 205 -28.67 -23.90 -24.80
C ARG A 205 -29.06 -23.47 -26.21
N ALA A 206 -28.09 -23.06 -27.03
CA ALA A 206 -28.35 -22.71 -28.42
C ALA A 206 -28.91 -23.91 -29.22
N ALA A 207 -28.36 -25.12 -29.02
CA ALA A 207 -28.84 -26.32 -29.69
C ALA A 207 -30.25 -26.77 -29.20
N GLU A 208 -30.57 -26.56 -27.92
CA GLU A 208 -31.90 -26.82 -27.36
C GLU A 208 -32.95 -25.82 -27.87
N SER A 209 -32.59 -24.54 -27.95
CA SER A 209 -33.42 -23.48 -28.55
C SER A 209 -33.75 -23.75 -30.02
N TRP A 210 -32.76 -24.19 -30.81
CA TRP A 210 -32.98 -24.55 -32.22
C TRP A 210 -33.88 -25.77 -32.39
N ARG A 211 -33.76 -26.80 -31.52
CA ARG A 211 -34.65 -27.98 -31.52
C ARG A 211 -36.09 -27.65 -31.12
N GLY A 212 -36.28 -26.75 -30.16
CA GLY A 212 -37.61 -26.28 -29.76
C GLY A 212 -38.31 -25.49 -30.87
N SER A 213 -37.56 -24.67 -31.60
CA SER A 213 -38.09 -23.86 -32.71
C SER A 213 -38.54 -24.72 -33.91
N TRP A 214 -37.79 -25.79 -34.22
CA TRP A 214 -38.18 -26.75 -35.28
C TRP A 214 -39.40 -27.61 -34.93
N SER A 215 -39.63 -27.89 -33.65
CA SER A 215 -40.79 -28.68 -33.20
C SER A 215 -42.09 -27.88 -33.24
N LYS A 216 -42.01 -26.55 -33.06
CA LYS A 216 -43.16 -25.63 -33.12
C LYS A 216 -43.58 -25.25 -34.54
N ALA A 217 -42.74 -25.51 -35.53
CA ALA A 217 -43.01 -25.24 -36.95
C ALA A 217 -43.62 -26.44 -37.70
N ARG A 218 -43.86 -27.58 -37.03
CA ARG A 218 -44.45 -28.80 -37.60
C ARG A 218 -45.76 -29.24 -36.92
N SER A 219 -46.31 -28.43 -36.03
CA SER A 219 -47.61 -28.63 -35.38
C SER A 219 -48.65 -27.69 -35.94
#